data_AF-A0A0G3XMM4-F1
#
_entry.id   AF-A0A0G3XMM4-F1
#
_cell.length_a   1.000
_cell.length_b   1.000
_cell.length_c   1.000
_cell.angle_alpha   90.00
_cell.angle_beta   90.00
_cell.angle_gamma   90.00
#
_symmetry.space_group_name_H-M   'P 1'
#
loop_
_entity.id
_entity.type
_entity.pdbx_description
1 polymer ?
#
loop_
_entity_poly.entity_id
_entity_poly.type
_entity_poly.pdbx_seq_one_letter_code
_entity_poly.pdbx_strand_id
1 'polypeptide(L)'
;MATPVCPTETRGWAAWINAMPGPDATPTLIVTGEALMPEDATATLTAGPTDRMMPPGQRVTLAVEPSDQAAGWQSVRLEIRPALPAYSSVIVGCDGRTVAAISPVETAQ
;
A
#
# COMPACT_ATOMS: atom_id res chain seq x y z
N MET A 1 20.89 -14.62 0.98
CA MET A 1 19.88 -13.62 0.63
C MET A 1 18.71 -13.87 1.56
N ALA A 2 18.43 -12.94 2.46
CA ALA A 2 17.36 -13.12 3.42
C ALA A 2 16.03 -12.88 2.68
N THR A 3 15.16 -13.89 2.65
CA THR A 3 13.89 -13.81 1.94
C THR A 3 13.03 -12.74 2.61
N PRO A 4 12.43 -11.78 1.86
CA PRO A 4 11.49 -10.84 2.47
C PRO A 4 10.37 -11.63 3.13
N VAL A 5 10.19 -11.41 4.44
CA VAL A 5 9.20 -12.15 5.23
C VAL A 5 7.90 -11.38 5.18
N CYS A 6 6.82 -12.03 4.75
CA CYS A 6 5.51 -11.38 4.82
C CYS A 6 5.05 -11.28 6.27
N PRO A 7 4.49 -10.13 6.68
CA PRO A 7 3.88 -10.00 8.00
C PRO A 7 2.83 -11.09 8.21
N THR A 8 2.80 -11.67 9.41
CA THR A 8 1.76 -12.63 9.81
C THR A 8 0.40 -11.95 9.97
N GLU A 9 0.41 -10.67 10.39
CA GLU A 9 -0.78 -9.88 10.61
C GLU A 9 -0.61 -8.47 10.03
N THR A 10 -1.69 -7.94 9.46
CA THR A 10 -1.78 -6.55 9.00
C THR A 10 -3.17 -6.00 9.28
N ARG A 11 -3.29 -4.68 9.45
CA ARG A 11 -4.57 -4.03 9.80
C ARG A 11 -4.60 -2.57 9.39
N GLY A 12 -5.76 -1.93 9.57
CA GLY A 12 -5.90 -0.48 9.40
C GLY A 12 -5.65 0.01 7.97
N TRP A 13 -5.83 -0.86 6.97
CA TRP A 13 -5.57 -0.52 5.58
C TRP A 13 -6.58 0.49 5.05
N ALA A 14 -6.07 1.53 4.41
CA ALA A 14 -6.85 2.55 3.74
C ALA A 14 -6.13 3.02 2.48
N ALA A 15 -6.90 3.42 1.49
CA ALA A 15 -6.37 4.02 0.27
C ALA A 15 -7.33 5.08 -0.26
N TRP A 16 -6.78 6.20 -0.68
CA TRP A 16 -7.54 7.31 -1.26
C TRP A 16 -6.67 8.09 -2.23
N ILE A 17 -7.31 8.74 -3.18
CA ILE A 17 -6.68 9.75 -4.03
C ILE A 17 -6.83 11.08 -3.32
N ASN A 18 -5.72 11.72 -3.00
CA ASN A 18 -5.70 13.12 -2.61
C ASN A 18 -5.67 13.99 -3.88
N ALA A 19 -6.77 14.70 -4.14
CA ALA A 19 -6.94 15.59 -5.28
C ALA A 19 -7.07 17.07 -4.84
N MET A 20 -6.52 17.43 -3.67
CA MET A 20 -6.61 18.78 -3.10
C MET A 20 -6.36 19.87 -4.17
N PRO A 21 -7.25 20.87 -4.31
CA PRO A 21 -7.14 21.89 -5.33
C PRO A 21 -6.01 22.88 -5.02
N GLY A 22 -5.30 23.33 -6.06
CA GLY A 22 -4.27 24.36 -5.97
C GLY A 22 -3.55 24.56 -7.29
N PRO A 23 -2.92 25.73 -7.53
CA PRO A 23 -1.99 25.86 -8.65
C PRO A 23 -0.89 24.80 -8.47
N ASP A 24 -0.64 24.02 -9.53
CA ASP A 24 0.31 22.89 -9.56
C ASP A 24 -0.06 21.64 -8.74
N ALA A 25 -1.31 21.54 -8.25
CA ALA A 25 -1.78 20.34 -7.56
C ALA A 25 -1.70 19.11 -8.48
N THR A 26 -0.93 18.12 -8.04
CA THR A 26 -0.86 16.81 -8.68
C THR A 26 -1.62 15.82 -7.81
N PRO A 27 -2.62 15.10 -8.34
CA PRO A 27 -3.28 14.04 -7.59
C PRO A 27 -2.26 13.00 -7.11
N THR A 28 -2.44 12.52 -5.89
CA THR A 28 -1.56 11.50 -5.27
C THR A 28 -2.42 10.36 -4.76
N LEU A 29 -2.16 9.14 -5.21
CA LEU A 29 -2.71 7.95 -4.57
C LEU A 29 -1.90 7.66 -3.31
N ILE A 30 -2.60 7.64 -2.20
CA ILE A 30 -2.05 7.35 -0.89
C ILE A 30 -2.58 5.98 -0.46
N VAL A 31 -1.68 5.12 0.02
CA VAL A 31 -2.02 3.83 0.62
C VAL A 31 -1.33 3.75 1.97
N THR A 32 -2.09 3.45 3.02
CA THR A 32 -1.58 3.31 4.38
C THR A 32 -2.08 2.02 5.00
N GLY A 33 -1.32 1.48 5.94
CA GLY A 33 -1.73 0.37 6.79
C GLY A 33 -0.76 0.15 7.92
N GLU A 34 -1.04 -0.84 8.75
CA GLU A 34 -0.14 -1.32 9.78
C GLU A 34 0.19 -2.79 9.55
N ALA A 35 1.43 -3.17 9.82
CA ALA A 35 1.90 -4.54 9.75
C ALA A 35 2.61 -4.92 11.06
N LEU A 36 2.38 -6.15 11.51
CA LEU A 36 3.11 -6.72 12.63
C LEU A 36 4.45 -7.26 12.11
N MET A 37 5.54 -6.63 12.51
CA MET A 37 6.88 -6.90 11.97
C MET A 37 7.90 -6.87 13.10
N PRO A 38 9.07 -7.50 12.95
CA PRO A 38 10.13 -7.39 13.94
C PRO A 38 10.48 -5.92 14.23
N GLU A 39 10.85 -5.62 15.45
CA GLU A 39 11.36 -4.31 15.86
C GLU A 39 12.59 -3.97 15.00
N ASP A 40 12.72 -2.70 14.64
CA ASP A 40 13.71 -2.17 13.70
C ASP A 40 13.70 -2.79 12.28
N ALA A 41 12.72 -3.65 11.94
CA ALA A 41 12.53 -4.07 10.56
C ALA A 41 12.05 -2.89 9.71
N THR A 42 12.62 -2.75 8.50
CA THR A 42 12.14 -1.78 7.52
C THR A 42 11.11 -2.43 6.62
N ALA A 43 9.97 -1.75 6.42
CA ALA A 43 8.94 -2.16 5.50
C ALA A 43 8.73 -1.13 4.41
N THR A 44 8.65 -1.62 3.17
CA THR A 44 8.47 -0.77 1.98
C THR A 44 7.24 -1.21 1.23
N LEU A 45 6.39 -0.24 0.91
CA LEU A 45 5.33 -0.40 -0.07
C LEU A 45 5.83 0.07 -1.43
N THR A 46 5.63 -0.73 -2.47
CA THR A 46 6.01 -0.42 -3.85
C THR A 46 4.79 -0.53 -4.76
N ALA A 47 4.63 0.43 -5.67
CA ALA A 47 3.57 0.36 -6.66
C ALA A 47 3.84 -0.77 -7.65
N GLY A 48 2.85 -1.66 -7.80
CA GLY A 48 2.82 -2.70 -8.82
C GLY A 48 2.05 -2.26 -10.07
N PRO A 49 1.69 -3.21 -10.96
CA PRO A 49 0.93 -2.91 -12.17
C PRO A 49 -0.47 -2.38 -11.84
N THR A 50 -0.91 -1.41 -12.62
CA THR A 50 -2.30 -0.94 -12.63
C THR A 50 -3.13 -1.84 -13.54
N ASP A 51 -4.20 -2.42 -13.00
CA ASP A 51 -5.24 -3.09 -13.76
C ASP A 51 -6.20 -2.05 -14.34
N ARG A 52 -6.33 -2.02 -15.66
CA ARG A 52 -7.17 -1.07 -16.40
C ARG A 52 -8.52 -1.64 -16.81
N MET A 53 -8.84 -2.88 -16.43
CA MET A 53 -10.21 -3.39 -16.59
C MET A 53 -11.18 -2.52 -15.81
N MET A 54 -12.43 -2.40 -16.27
CA MET A 54 -13.42 -1.54 -15.63
C MET A 54 -14.23 -2.37 -14.60
N PRO A 55 -14.10 -2.11 -13.29
CA PRO A 55 -13.46 -0.95 -12.68
C PRO A 55 -11.96 -1.14 -12.35
N PRO A 56 -11.13 -0.07 -12.46
CA PRO A 56 -9.68 -0.16 -12.39
C PRO A 56 -9.14 -0.47 -10.99
N GLY A 57 -8.06 -1.25 -10.93
CA GLY A 57 -7.43 -1.64 -9.68
C GLY A 57 -5.94 -1.28 -9.65
N GLN A 58 -5.41 -0.93 -8.48
CA GLN A 58 -3.97 -0.73 -8.29
C GLN A 58 -3.38 -1.87 -7.46
N ARG A 59 -2.26 -2.46 -7.91
CA ARG A 59 -1.48 -3.41 -7.13
C ARG A 59 -0.42 -2.69 -6.31
N VAL A 60 -0.21 -3.11 -5.07
CA VAL A 60 0.87 -2.64 -4.20
C VAL A 60 1.57 -3.85 -3.62
N THR A 61 2.89 -3.81 -3.55
CA THR A 61 3.70 -4.86 -2.92
C THR A 61 4.26 -4.36 -1.61
N LEU A 62 4.00 -5.09 -0.53
CA LEU A 62 4.65 -4.94 0.77
C LEU A 62 5.86 -5.87 0.83
N ALA A 63 7.03 -5.29 1.08
CA ALA A 63 8.26 -6.01 1.37
C ALA A 63 8.75 -5.63 2.76
N VAL A 64 9.21 -6.61 3.53
CA VAL A 64 9.75 -6.41 4.88
C VAL A 64 11.13 -7.02 4.94
N GLU A 65 12.09 -6.25 5.45
CA GLU A 65 13.42 -6.75 5.73
C GLU A 65 13.39 -7.65 6.96
N PRO A 66 14.00 -8.85 6.90
CA PRO A 66 14.03 -9.76 8.04
C PRO A 66 14.89 -9.19 9.17
N SER A 67 14.40 -9.38 10.40
CA SER A 67 15.08 -9.02 11.64
C SER A 67 14.71 -10.06 12.71
N ASP A 68 15.64 -10.34 13.61
CA ASP A 68 15.49 -11.34 14.68
C ASP A 68 14.95 -10.74 15.99
N GLN A 69 14.46 -9.49 15.95
CA GLN A 69 13.93 -8.78 17.11
C GLN A 69 12.46 -9.14 17.40
N ALA A 70 11.98 -8.73 18.58
CA ALA A 70 10.59 -8.91 18.98
C ALA A 70 9.63 -8.19 18.03
N ALA A 71 8.45 -8.74 17.75
CA ALA A 71 7.51 -8.12 16.82
C ALA A 71 6.73 -6.96 17.44
N GLY A 72 6.54 -5.88 16.67
CA GLY A 72 5.74 -4.71 16.99
C GLY A 72 4.90 -4.24 15.81
N TRP A 73 3.85 -3.48 16.08
CA TRP A 73 3.03 -2.85 15.04
C TRP A 73 3.77 -1.65 14.48
N GLN A 74 3.94 -1.60 13.15
CA GLN A 74 4.50 -0.44 12.48
C GLN A 74 3.58 0.03 11.35
N SER A 75 3.51 1.35 11.18
CA SER A 75 2.77 1.98 10.09
C SER A 75 3.59 1.97 8.80
N VAL A 76 2.94 1.62 7.69
CA VAL A 76 3.50 1.68 6.33
C VAL A 76 2.69 2.64 5.48
N ARG A 77 3.37 3.32 4.57
CA ARG A 77 2.76 4.33 3.70
C ARG A 77 3.39 4.34 2.32
N LEU A 78 2.56 4.45 1.30
CA LEU A 78 2.93 4.68 -0.09
C LEU A 78 2.25 5.96 -0.57
N GLU A 79 3.01 6.78 -1.28
CA GLU A 79 2.50 7.93 -2.01
C GLU A 79 3.03 7.86 -3.45
N ILE A 80 2.13 7.82 -4.42
CA ILE A 80 2.50 7.81 -5.84
C ILE A 80 1.61 8.74 -6.64
N ARG A 81 2.15 9.25 -7.74
CA ARG A 81 1.31 9.82 -8.79
C ARG A 81 0.44 8.69 -9.36
N PRO A 82 -0.89 8.81 -9.34
CA PRO A 82 -1.76 7.78 -9.87
C PRO A 82 -1.65 7.74 -11.40
N ALA A 83 -1.68 6.53 -11.97
CA ALA A 83 -1.72 6.31 -13.41
C ALA A 83 -3.11 6.56 -14.01
N LEU A 84 -4.17 6.50 -13.19
CA LEU A 84 -5.57 6.72 -13.57
C LEU A 84 -6.23 7.73 -12.61
N PRO A 85 -7.27 8.45 -13.05
CA PRO A 85 -7.95 9.44 -12.23
C PRO A 85 -8.76 8.83 -11.07
N ALA A 86 -9.08 7.54 -11.14
CA ALA A 86 -9.83 6.81 -10.13
C ALA A 86 -9.45 5.33 -10.12
N TYR A 87 -9.64 4.68 -8.97
CA TYR A 87 -9.54 3.24 -8.78
C TYR A 87 -10.79 2.76 -8.03
N SER A 88 -11.26 1.54 -8.28
CA SER A 88 -12.24 0.89 -7.40
C SER A 88 -11.60 0.18 -6.23
N SER A 89 -10.35 -0.26 -6.40
CA SER A 89 -9.65 -1.04 -5.39
C SER A 89 -8.14 -0.87 -5.43
N VAL A 90 -7.52 -1.06 -4.27
CA VAL A 90 -6.09 -1.29 -4.12
C VAL A 90 -5.90 -2.68 -3.52
N ILE A 91 -5.09 -3.53 -4.16
CA ILE A 91 -4.72 -4.83 -3.61
C ILE A 91 -3.28 -4.76 -3.14
N VAL A 92 -3.07 -4.92 -1.83
CA VAL A 92 -1.76 -5.04 -1.22
C VAL A 92 -1.40 -6.52 -1.17
N GLY A 93 -0.28 -6.88 -1.77
CA GLY A 93 0.27 -8.22 -1.75
C GLY A 93 1.65 -8.27 -1.13
N CYS A 94 2.04 -9.44 -0.66
CA CYS A 94 3.38 -9.77 -0.24
C CYS A 94 3.70 -11.20 -0.70
N ASP A 95 4.87 -11.40 -1.31
CA ASP A 95 5.32 -12.69 -1.85
C ASP A 95 4.24 -13.44 -2.67
N GLY A 96 3.57 -12.70 -3.57
CA GLY A 96 2.51 -13.24 -4.44
C GLY A 96 1.16 -13.52 -3.75
N ARG A 97 1.04 -13.33 -2.44
CA ARG A 97 -0.21 -13.47 -1.68
C ARG A 97 -0.85 -12.11 -1.41
N THR A 98 -2.18 -12.03 -1.45
CA THR A 98 -2.92 -10.84 -1.03
C THR A 98 -2.92 -10.76 0.50
N VAL A 99 -2.45 -9.64 1.04
CA VAL A 99 -2.50 -9.33 2.49
C VAL A 99 -3.64 -8.36 2.81
N ALA A 100 -4.03 -7.51 1.86
CA ALA A 100 -5.18 -6.63 2.00
C ALA A 100 -5.84 -6.33 0.65
N ALA A 101 -7.17 -6.19 0.69
CA ALA A 101 -7.95 -5.67 -0.41
C ALA A 101 -8.72 -4.45 0.10
N ILE A 102 -8.44 -3.28 -0.47
CA ILE A 102 -9.02 -2.01 -0.06
C ILE A 102 -10.05 -1.62 -1.13
N SER A 103 -11.31 -1.52 -0.74
CA SER A 103 -12.40 -1.02 -1.58
C SER A 103 -13.53 -0.46 -0.70
N PRO A 104 -14.14 0.68 -1.06
CA PRO A 104 -13.84 1.52 -2.22
C PRO A 104 -12.53 2.33 -2.03
N VAL A 105 -11.99 2.87 -3.11
CA VAL A 105 -10.92 3.89 -3.07
C VAL A 105 -11.57 5.24 -3.34
N GLU A 106 -11.62 6.08 -2.30
CA GLU A 106 -12.27 7.38 -2.39
C GLU A 106 -11.32 8.44 -2.95
N THR A 107 -11.89 9.54 -3.46
CA THR A 107 -11.13 10.73 -3.84
C THR A 107 -11.44 11.82 -2.84
N ALA A 108 -10.44 12.19 -2.04
CA ALA A 108 -10.50 13.33 -1.13
C ALA A 108 -10.21 14.61 -1.94
N GLN A 109 -11.08 15.60 -1.82
CA GLN A 109 -10.99 16.91 -2.49
C GLN A 109 -10.78 18.02 -1.47
#